data_AF-A0A2N2ZZP7-F1
#
_entry.id   AF-A0A2N2ZZP7-F1
#
_cell.length_a   1.000
_cell.length_b   1.000
_cell.length_c   1.000
_cell.angle_alpha   90.00
_cell.angle_beta   90.00
_cell.angle_gamma   90.00
#
_symmetry.space_group_name_H-M   'P 1'
#
loop_
_entity.id
_entity.type
_entity.pdbx_description
1 polymer ?
#
loop_
_entity_poly.entity_id
_entity_poly.type
_entity_poly.pdbx_seq_one_letter_code
_entity_poly.pdbx_strand_id
1 'polypeptide(L)'
;MKRLSLIMIIMAIYSMVYSQDLIVTQQGDSINCRVTKIESEFIHFTYNHSGEIRNTLLRDTQIKHLEYGYFEVSEVPQEEVSKTLTDRFRFAAHGGFSYTLASVADDVPSDFKDYVRQMKTGYHFGADATYFITESYGLGLKYSLFKSKNSLDNIYAVGPNGQTRYGIMSDNLSISFFGPSLVNRSSNHDRSRTFIAGLAIGYLSYLDKKVIIDPFTVTGSTLGLSFEGGYDIKLKGNSGIGFQISYISGLLSEFIIDDGKTKETMKFPKGQFESLHRIDFSIGYRFVR
;
A
#
# COMPACT_ATOMS: atom_id res chain seq x y z
N MET A 1 -22.20 -43.17 14.24
CA MET A 1 -21.49 -41.88 14.01
C MET A 1 -21.01 -41.16 15.28
N LYS A 2 -21.09 -41.75 16.50
CA LYS A 2 -20.60 -41.11 17.75
C LYS A 2 -19.25 -41.65 18.27
N ARG A 3 -18.69 -42.70 17.64
CA ARG A 3 -17.38 -43.28 18.03
C ARG A 3 -16.20 -42.81 17.17
N LEU A 4 -16.45 -42.22 15.99
CA LEU A 4 -15.39 -41.60 15.17
C LEU A 4 -14.97 -40.21 15.69
N SER A 5 -15.84 -39.54 16.43
CA SER A 5 -15.62 -38.19 16.95
C SER A 5 -14.59 -38.16 18.08
N LEU A 6 -14.46 -39.25 18.86
CA LEU A 6 -13.54 -39.33 20.00
C LEU A 6 -12.09 -39.61 19.55
N ILE A 7 -11.91 -40.30 18.42
CA ILE A 7 -10.58 -40.61 17.87
C ILE A 7 -9.95 -39.36 17.22
N MET A 8 -10.74 -38.48 16.62
CA MET A 8 -10.23 -37.18 16.12
C MET A 8 -9.88 -36.19 17.23
N ILE A 9 -10.49 -36.29 18.41
CA ILE A 9 -10.14 -35.44 19.57
C ILE A 9 -8.83 -35.93 20.23
N ILE A 10 -8.56 -37.23 20.21
CA ILE A 10 -7.29 -37.79 20.72
C ILE A 10 -6.12 -37.55 19.74
N MET A 11 -6.36 -37.48 18.43
CA MET A 11 -5.34 -37.05 17.44
C MET A 11 -5.07 -35.54 17.44
N ALA A 12 -5.96 -34.72 18.00
CA ALA A 12 -5.75 -33.27 18.10
C ALA A 12 -4.87 -32.84 19.30
N ILE A 13 -4.59 -33.76 20.24
CA ILE A 13 -3.76 -33.49 21.43
C ILE A 13 -2.26 -33.75 21.18
N TYR A 14 -1.87 -34.29 20.02
CA TYR A 14 -0.45 -34.36 19.61
C TYR A 14 0.07 -33.04 18.99
N SER A 15 -0.50 -31.90 19.37
CA SER A 15 0.04 -30.61 18.99
C SER A 15 1.18 -30.22 19.94
N MET A 16 2.37 -30.14 19.33
CA MET A 16 3.56 -29.42 19.81
C MET A 16 4.32 -30.10 20.94
N VAL A 17 5.10 -31.13 20.58
CA VAL A 17 6.36 -31.38 21.31
C VAL A 17 7.25 -30.17 21.05
N TYR A 18 7.36 -29.30 22.04
CA TYR A 18 8.20 -28.10 22.02
C TYR A 18 9.65 -28.49 22.14
N SER A 19 10.23 -28.92 21.02
CA SER A 19 11.60 -29.34 21.02
C SER A 19 12.51 -28.23 20.50
N GLN A 20 13.57 -27.91 21.26
CA GLN A 20 14.62 -26.98 20.83
C GLN A 20 15.77 -27.72 20.19
N ASP A 21 16.46 -27.03 19.29
CA ASP A 21 17.58 -27.55 18.53
C ASP A 21 18.89 -27.42 19.34
N LEU A 22 19.78 -28.37 19.15
CA LEU A 22 21.13 -28.34 19.71
C LEU A 22 22.12 -28.01 18.60
N ILE A 23 22.91 -26.94 18.81
CA ILE A 23 24.13 -26.70 18.04
C ILE A 23 25.33 -27.03 18.92
N VAL A 24 26.18 -27.96 18.47
CA VAL A 24 27.50 -28.20 19.06
C VAL A 24 28.55 -27.51 18.20
N THR A 25 29.33 -26.60 18.77
CA THR A 25 30.40 -25.89 18.05
C THR A 25 31.64 -26.78 17.89
N GLN A 26 32.52 -26.45 16.94
CA GLN A 26 33.84 -27.10 16.81
C GLN A 26 34.72 -26.94 18.06
N GLN A 27 34.45 -25.92 18.88
CA GLN A 27 35.14 -25.68 20.15
C GLN A 27 34.58 -26.54 21.30
N GLY A 28 33.48 -27.25 21.07
CA GLY A 28 32.84 -28.16 22.02
C GLY A 28 31.68 -27.56 22.81
N ASP A 29 31.31 -26.30 22.55
CA ASP A 29 30.18 -25.67 23.23
C ASP A 29 28.87 -26.25 22.73
N SER A 30 27.92 -26.50 23.65
CA SER A 30 26.56 -26.89 23.33
C SER A 30 25.62 -25.71 23.53
N ILE A 31 24.91 -25.34 22.47
CA ILE A 31 24.00 -24.20 22.44
C ILE A 31 22.58 -24.73 22.32
N ASN A 32 21.78 -24.46 23.35
CA ASN A 32 20.33 -24.65 23.29
C ASN A 32 19.71 -23.51 22.50
N CYS A 33 19.13 -23.82 21.33
CA CYS A 33 18.70 -22.80 20.39
C CYS A 33 17.47 -23.21 19.59
N ARG A 34 17.02 -22.32 18.72
CA ARG A 34 16.07 -22.64 17.66
C ARG A 34 16.63 -22.11 16.36
N VAL A 35 16.84 -23.01 15.40
CA VAL A 35 17.31 -22.63 14.06
C VAL A 35 16.20 -21.88 13.35
N THR A 36 16.49 -20.67 12.88
CA THR A 36 15.51 -19.80 12.23
C THR A 36 15.66 -19.80 10.72
N LYS A 37 16.88 -19.96 10.23
CA LYS A 37 17.19 -19.98 8.79
C LYS A 37 18.54 -20.67 8.54
N ILE A 38 18.58 -21.51 7.51
CA ILE A 38 19.83 -22.07 6.98
C ILE A 38 20.08 -21.44 5.61
N GLU A 39 21.21 -20.78 5.47
CA GLU A 39 21.79 -20.29 4.21
C GLU A 39 23.02 -21.13 3.87
N SER A 40 23.50 -21.09 2.62
CA SER A 40 24.53 -22.01 2.12
C SER A 40 25.81 -22.10 2.97
N GLU A 41 26.18 -21.04 3.69
CA GLU A 41 27.35 -21.04 4.59
C GLU A 41 27.04 -20.68 6.04
N PHE A 42 25.81 -20.26 6.34
CA PHE A 42 25.45 -19.69 7.63
C PHE A 42 24.16 -20.28 8.19
N ILE A 43 24.17 -20.60 9.47
CA ILE A 43 23.00 -21.02 10.22
C ILE A 43 22.64 -19.88 11.17
N HIS A 44 21.44 -19.31 10.97
CA HIS A 44 20.85 -18.33 11.86
C HIS A 44 20.02 -19.05 12.93
N PHE A 45 20.18 -18.64 14.18
CA PHE A 45 19.45 -19.23 15.28
C PHE A 45 19.22 -18.21 16.40
N THR A 46 18.20 -18.50 17.20
CA THR A 46 17.85 -17.75 18.41
C THR A 46 18.18 -18.59 19.63
N TYR A 47 18.78 -18.00 20.66
CA TYR A 47 19.12 -18.68 21.91
C TYR A 47 18.87 -17.78 23.12
N ASN A 48 18.73 -18.37 24.30
CA ASN A 48 18.62 -17.64 25.56
C ASN A 48 20.00 -17.53 26.20
N HIS A 49 20.42 -16.30 26.52
CA HIS A 49 21.65 -16.05 27.27
C HIS A 49 21.32 -15.30 28.56
N SER A 50 21.35 -15.99 29.69
CA SER A 50 21.12 -15.40 31.02
C SER A 50 19.78 -14.66 31.14
N GLY A 51 18.72 -15.15 30.49
CA GLY A 51 17.38 -14.56 30.51
C GLY A 51 17.10 -13.56 29.38
N GLU A 52 18.09 -13.24 28.55
CA GLU A 52 17.92 -12.40 27.36
C GLU A 52 17.89 -13.26 26.10
N ILE A 53 16.89 -13.04 25.24
CA ILE A 53 16.78 -13.74 23.96
C ILE A 53 17.63 -13.02 22.91
N ARG A 54 18.58 -13.75 22.32
CA ARG A 54 19.54 -13.21 21.34
C ARG A 54 19.43 -13.95 20.01
N ASN A 55 19.56 -13.18 18.92
CA ASN A 55 19.65 -13.70 17.56
C ASN A 55 21.11 -13.62 17.10
N THR A 56 21.62 -14.71 16.54
CA THR A 56 22.98 -14.75 16.00
C THR A 56 23.05 -15.68 14.80
N LEU A 57 24.23 -15.76 14.21
CA LEU A 57 24.56 -16.70 13.15
C LEU A 57 25.91 -17.36 13.43
N LEU A 58 26.06 -18.59 12.98
CA LEU A 58 27.33 -19.30 12.92
C LEU A 58 27.58 -19.76 11.50
N ARG A 59 28.86 -19.82 11.08
CA ARG A 59 29.20 -20.51 9.83
C ARG A 59 29.03 -22.01 10.01
N ASP A 60 28.64 -22.70 8.96
CA ASP A 60 28.56 -24.17 8.95
C ASP A 60 29.89 -24.82 9.37
N THR A 61 31.02 -24.24 8.97
CA THR A 61 32.37 -24.68 9.36
C THR A 61 32.66 -24.58 10.86
N GLN A 62 31.90 -23.78 11.60
CA GLN A 62 32.03 -23.64 13.06
C GLN A 62 31.12 -24.62 13.82
N ILE A 63 30.27 -25.35 13.11
CA ILE A 63 29.30 -26.29 13.66
C ILE A 63 29.89 -27.69 13.51
N LYS A 64 29.89 -28.43 14.61
CA LYS A 64 30.33 -29.83 14.68
C LYS A 64 29.15 -30.78 14.56
N HIS A 65 28.02 -30.44 15.16
CA HIS A 65 26.80 -31.23 15.15
C HIS A 65 25.60 -30.31 15.28
N LEU A 66 24.55 -30.57 14.50
CA LEU A 66 23.26 -29.91 14.59
C LEU A 66 22.19 -30.98 14.73
N GLU A 67 21.40 -30.89 15.79
CA GLU A 67 20.32 -31.83 16.08
C GLU A 67 19.02 -31.09 16.32
N TYR A 68 18.01 -31.41 15.52
CA TYR A 68 16.70 -30.79 15.65
C TYR A 68 15.92 -31.43 16.76
N GLY A 69 15.29 -30.60 17.58
CA GLY A 69 14.43 -31.07 18.64
C GLY A 69 15.11 -32.01 19.64
N TYR A 70 16.30 -31.63 20.07
CA TYR A 70 17.08 -32.32 21.10
C TYR A 70 16.55 -32.08 22.52
N PHE A 71 16.12 -30.85 22.84
CA PHE A 71 15.68 -30.50 24.19
C PHE A 71 14.16 -30.52 24.34
N GLU A 72 13.64 -31.20 25.36
CA GLU A 72 12.20 -31.29 25.65
C GLU A 72 11.58 -29.99 26.18
N VAL A 73 12.39 -29.07 26.71
CA VAL A 73 11.94 -27.81 27.32
C VAL A 73 12.48 -26.63 26.53
N SER A 74 11.59 -25.72 26.14
CA SER A 74 11.95 -24.54 25.33
C SER A 74 12.35 -23.33 26.18
N GLU A 75 13.64 -22.99 26.19
CA GLU A 75 14.21 -21.77 26.75
C GLU A 75 13.96 -20.51 25.92
N VAL A 76 13.61 -20.67 24.63
CA VAL A 76 13.31 -19.58 23.71
C VAL A 76 11.79 -19.52 23.47
N PRO A 77 11.09 -18.46 23.91
CA PRO A 77 9.65 -18.30 23.68
C PRO A 77 9.28 -18.35 22.19
N GLN A 78 8.15 -18.99 21.86
CA GLN A 78 7.65 -19.08 20.47
C GLN A 78 7.38 -17.71 19.83
N GLU A 79 6.96 -16.73 20.63
CA GLU A 79 6.73 -15.36 20.17
C GLU A 79 8.02 -14.68 19.66
N GLU A 80 9.17 -14.96 20.30
CA GLU A 80 10.47 -14.41 19.89
C GLU A 80 10.99 -15.02 18.59
N VAL A 81 10.74 -16.32 18.38
CA VAL A 81 11.10 -16.98 17.12
C VAL A 81 10.21 -16.55 15.98
N SER A 82 8.93 -16.24 16.23
CA SER A 82 8.06 -15.64 15.21
C SER A 82 8.55 -14.26 14.75
N LYS A 83 9.29 -13.49 15.56
CA LYS A 83 9.90 -12.21 15.12
C LYS A 83 11.00 -12.41 14.07
N THR A 84 11.62 -13.58 14.05
CA THR A 84 12.74 -13.91 13.14
C THR A 84 12.30 -14.40 11.76
N LEU A 85 11.08 -14.94 11.64
CA LEU A 85 10.48 -15.19 10.33
C LEU A 85 10.23 -13.84 9.64
N THR A 86 10.86 -13.63 8.49
CA THR A 86 10.71 -12.40 7.71
C THR A 86 9.27 -12.31 7.20
N ASP A 87 8.47 -11.40 7.76
CA ASP A 87 7.15 -11.08 7.23
C ASP A 87 7.31 -10.69 5.75
N ARG A 88 6.77 -11.51 4.84
CA ARG A 88 6.96 -11.37 3.39
C ARG A 88 5.82 -10.61 2.74
N PHE A 89 4.61 -10.74 3.22
CA PHE A 89 3.44 -10.06 2.72
C PHE A 89 3.16 -8.81 3.55
N ARG A 90 2.84 -7.72 2.87
CA ARG A 90 2.32 -6.49 3.46
C ARG A 90 1.06 -6.09 2.71
N PHE A 91 -0.01 -5.88 3.45
CA PHE A 91 -1.24 -5.28 2.96
C PHE A 91 -1.44 -3.94 3.66
N ALA A 92 -1.77 -2.92 2.90
CA ALA A 92 -2.12 -1.60 3.40
C ALA A 92 -3.50 -1.23 2.88
N ALA A 93 -4.35 -0.71 3.77
CA ALA A 93 -5.57 -0.01 3.41
C ALA A 93 -5.48 1.38 4.02
N HIS A 94 -5.67 2.42 3.22
CA HIS A 94 -5.43 3.79 3.66
C HIS A 94 -6.41 4.77 3.05
N GLY A 95 -6.57 5.92 3.69
CA GLY A 95 -7.33 7.04 3.16
C GLY A 95 -6.87 8.35 3.78
N GLY A 96 -7.28 9.46 3.17
CA GLY A 96 -6.94 10.77 3.68
C GLY A 96 -7.25 11.88 2.70
N PHE A 97 -6.40 12.91 2.70
CA PHE A 97 -6.59 14.14 1.93
C PHE A 97 -5.64 14.21 0.75
N SER A 98 -6.14 14.74 -0.35
CA SER A 98 -5.40 14.91 -1.59
C SER A 98 -5.45 16.36 -2.06
N TYR A 99 -4.36 16.79 -2.69
CA TYR A 99 -4.27 18.09 -3.35
C TYR A 99 -3.69 17.94 -4.75
N THR A 100 -4.42 18.40 -5.77
CA THR A 100 -3.95 18.41 -7.15
C THR A 100 -3.01 19.59 -7.40
N LEU A 101 -1.95 19.35 -8.18
CA LEU A 101 -0.92 20.36 -8.46
C LEU A 101 -1.18 21.13 -9.77
N ALA A 102 -2.21 20.74 -10.53
CA ALA A 102 -2.61 21.45 -11.74
C ALA A 102 -2.90 22.93 -11.46
N SER A 103 -2.36 23.83 -12.28
CA SER A 103 -2.69 25.25 -12.22
C SER A 103 -4.13 25.48 -12.69
N VAL A 104 -4.80 26.48 -12.12
CA VAL A 104 -6.06 26.97 -12.70
C VAL A 104 -5.70 27.69 -13.99
N ALA A 105 -6.28 27.28 -15.11
CA ALA A 105 -5.98 27.87 -16.40
C ALA A 105 -6.42 29.34 -16.47
N ASP A 106 -5.65 30.17 -17.18
CA ASP A 106 -5.87 31.62 -17.23
C ASP A 106 -7.16 32.01 -17.98
N ASP A 107 -7.63 31.13 -18.85
CA ASP A 107 -8.86 31.24 -19.64
C ASP A 107 -10.13 30.93 -18.83
N VAL A 108 -9.99 30.40 -17.60
CA VAL A 108 -11.11 30.25 -16.67
C VAL A 108 -11.63 31.66 -16.29
N PRO A 109 -12.90 31.98 -16.56
CA PRO A 109 -13.51 33.25 -16.17
C PRO A 109 -13.31 33.54 -14.68
N SER A 110 -13.13 34.81 -14.32
CA SER A 110 -12.88 35.24 -12.93
C SER A 110 -13.85 34.62 -11.94
N ASP A 111 -15.11 34.54 -12.32
CA ASP A 111 -16.24 34.13 -11.49
C ASP A 111 -16.20 32.62 -11.18
N PHE A 112 -15.44 31.83 -11.96
CA PHE A 112 -15.28 30.39 -11.79
C PHE A 112 -13.90 30.00 -11.23
N LYS A 113 -12.96 30.94 -11.05
CA LYS A 113 -11.63 30.60 -10.53
C LYS A 113 -11.68 29.96 -9.14
N ASP A 114 -12.54 30.47 -8.25
CA ASP A 114 -12.69 29.91 -6.90
C ASP A 114 -13.34 28.52 -6.92
N TYR A 115 -14.30 28.31 -7.82
CA TYR A 115 -14.91 27.01 -8.05
C TYR A 115 -13.84 25.96 -8.45
N VAL A 116 -12.99 26.29 -9.42
CA VAL A 116 -11.91 25.40 -9.87
C VAL A 116 -10.85 25.21 -8.78
N ARG A 117 -10.53 26.23 -7.99
CA ARG A 117 -9.59 26.11 -6.86
C ARG A 117 -10.07 25.10 -5.81
N GLN A 118 -11.35 25.12 -5.46
CA GLN A 118 -11.92 24.19 -4.48
C GLN A 118 -11.89 22.74 -4.98
N MET A 119 -12.06 22.53 -6.29
CA MET A 119 -11.94 21.20 -6.91
C MET A 119 -10.55 20.59 -6.78
N LYS A 120 -9.51 21.39 -6.53
CA LYS A 120 -8.13 20.89 -6.37
C LYS A 120 -7.92 20.06 -5.10
N THR A 121 -8.75 20.27 -4.09
CA THR A 121 -8.72 19.48 -2.86
C THR A 121 -9.76 18.38 -2.90
N GLY A 122 -9.47 17.25 -2.27
CA GLY A 122 -10.42 16.17 -2.12
C GLY A 122 -9.92 15.12 -1.13
N TYR A 123 -10.56 13.96 -1.15
CA TYR A 123 -10.16 12.81 -0.35
C TYR A 123 -9.80 11.64 -1.24
N HIS A 124 -9.02 10.70 -0.71
CA HIS A 124 -8.69 9.47 -1.41
C HIS A 124 -8.82 8.26 -0.50
N PHE A 125 -8.96 7.11 -1.17
CA PHE A 125 -8.86 5.78 -0.57
C PHE A 125 -7.90 4.95 -1.40
N GLY A 126 -7.11 4.11 -0.76
CA GLY A 126 -6.14 3.27 -1.44
C GLY A 126 -5.88 1.96 -0.74
N ALA A 127 -5.33 1.04 -1.52
CA ALA A 127 -4.90 -0.25 -1.04
C ALA A 127 -3.61 -0.67 -1.73
N ASP A 128 -2.68 -1.24 -0.97
CA ASP A 128 -1.42 -1.78 -1.46
C ASP A 128 -1.27 -3.23 -1.01
N ALA A 129 -0.73 -4.07 -1.90
CA ALA A 129 -0.34 -5.43 -1.58
C ALA A 129 1.10 -5.64 -2.05
N THR A 130 2.01 -6.02 -1.16
CA THR A 130 3.44 -6.16 -1.43
C THR A 130 3.94 -7.52 -0.95
N TYR A 131 4.73 -8.18 -1.78
CA TYR A 131 5.52 -9.35 -1.43
C TYR A 131 7.01 -9.01 -1.42
N PHE A 132 7.64 -9.11 -0.27
CA PHE A 132 9.05 -8.90 -0.01
C PHE A 132 9.86 -10.15 -0.39
N ILE A 133 10.61 -10.02 -1.48
CA ILE A 133 11.49 -11.07 -2.01
C ILE A 133 12.78 -11.14 -1.17
N THR A 134 13.21 -9.98 -0.65
CA THR A 134 14.33 -9.86 0.30
C THR A 134 13.85 -9.16 1.57
N GLU A 135 14.73 -9.00 2.55
CA GLU A 135 14.37 -8.26 3.77
C GLU A 135 14.06 -6.79 3.49
N SER A 136 14.63 -6.20 2.43
CA SER A 136 14.48 -4.78 2.11
C SER A 136 13.68 -4.50 0.85
N TYR A 137 13.54 -5.43 -0.09
CA TYR A 137 12.89 -5.18 -1.38
C TYR A 137 11.70 -6.10 -1.63
N GLY A 138 10.62 -5.51 -2.12
CA GLY A 138 9.40 -6.21 -2.48
C GLY A 138 8.77 -5.71 -3.77
N LEU A 139 7.96 -6.57 -4.37
CA LEU A 139 7.12 -6.27 -5.53
C LEU A 139 5.68 -6.27 -5.08
N GLY A 140 4.87 -5.36 -5.63
CA GLY A 140 3.49 -5.24 -5.21
C GLY A 140 2.56 -4.65 -6.26
N LEU A 141 1.32 -4.44 -5.84
CA LEU A 141 0.29 -3.72 -6.58
C LEU A 141 -0.19 -2.56 -5.72
N LYS A 142 -0.44 -1.42 -6.37
CA LYS A 142 -0.95 -0.20 -5.75
C LYS A 142 -2.26 0.21 -6.40
N TYR A 143 -3.23 0.58 -5.59
CA TYR A 143 -4.49 1.19 -6.00
C TYR A 143 -4.74 2.48 -5.22
N SER A 144 -5.15 3.55 -5.91
CA SER A 144 -5.55 4.82 -5.27
C SER A 144 -6.71 5.45 -6.02
N LEU A 145 -7.81 5.73 -5.31
CA LEU A 145 -9.01 6.39 -5.80
C LEU A 145 -9.16 7.76 -5.13
N PHE A 146 -8.90 8.81 -5.89
CA PHE A 146 -9.16 10.20 -5.49
C PHE A 146 -10.58 10.60 -5.87
N LYS A 147 -11.24 11.37 -5.01
CA LYS A 147 -12.55 11.98 -5.26
C LYS A 147 -12.57 13.45 -4.84
N SER A 148 -13.16 14.27 -5.71
CA SER A 148 -13.46 15.68 -5.43
C SER A 148 -14.84 16.02 -6.00
N LYS A 149 -15.56 16.91 -5.32
CA LYS A 149 -16.89 17.35 -5.74
C LYS A 149 -17.04 18.84 -5.42
N ASN A 150 -17.66 19.57 -6.34
CA ASN A 150 -18.07 20.94 -6.10
C ASN A 150 -19.36 21.24 -6.86
N SER A 151 -20.09 22.26 -6.41
CA SER A 151 -21.30 22.75 -7.09
C SER A 151 -21.42 24.26 -6.90
N LEU A 152 -21.89 24.94 -7.94
CA LEU A 152 -22.19 26.36 -7.96
C LEU A 152 -23.58 26.56 -8.56
N ASP A 153 -24.44 27.24 -7.79
CA ASP A 153 -25.80 27.53 -8.21
C ASP A 153 -25.87 28.87 -8.95
N ASN A 154 -26.97 29.05 -9.69
CA ASN A 154 -27.31 30.30 -10.35
C ASN A 154 -26.26 30.77 -11.37
N ILE A 155 -25.60 29.83 -12.05
CA ILE A 155 -24.81 30.16 -13.24
C ILE A 155 -25.73 30.59 -14.37
N TYR A 156 -25.25 31.46 -15.25
CA TYR A 156 -25.98 31.88 -16.43
C TYR A 156 -25.14 31.67 -17.69
N ALA A 157 -25.79 31.22 -18.76
CA ALA A 157 -25.22 31.17 -20.09
C ALA A 157 -26.07 32.01 -21.04
N VAL A 158 -25.41 32.84 -21.86
CA VAL A 158 -26.07 33.64 -22.89
C VAL A 158 -26.01 32.85 -24.19
N GLY A 159 -27.16 32.40 -24.66
CA GLY A 159 -27.28 31.69 -25.93
C GLY A 159 -27.07 32.60 -27.14
N PRO A 160 -26.89 32.04 -28.36
CA PRO A 160 -26.67 32.80 -29.59
C PRO A 160 -27.77 33.82 -29.91
N ASN A 161 -28.98 33.59 -29.40
CA ASN A 161 -30.16 34.43 -29.60
C ASN A 161 -30.33 35.51 -28.50
N GLY A 162 -29.33 35.72 -27.65
CA GLY A 162 -29.38 36.65 -26.51
C GLY A 162 -30.20 36.17 -25.31
N GLN A 163 -30.78 34.96 -25.37
CA GLN A 163 -31.52 34.38 -24.25
C GLN A 163 -30.56 33.92 -23.15
N THR A 164 -30.82 34.36 -21.92
CA THR A 164 -30.06 33.95 -20.74
C THR A 164 -30.72 32.72 -20.12
N ARG A 165 -29.98 31.62 -20.01
CA ARG A 165 -30.44 30.41 -19.34
C ARG A 165 -29.71 30.27 -18.01
N TYR A 166 -30.46 30.14 -16.95
CA TYR A 166 -29.94 29.92 -15.60
C TYR A 166 -29.87 28.43 -15.30
N GLY A 167 -28.90 28.02 -14.50
CA GLY A 167 -28.76 26.64 -14.08
C GLY A 167 -27.72 26.44 -12.98
N ILE A 168 -27.29 25.20 -12.86
CA ILE A 168 -26.26 24.77 -11.92
C ILE A 168 -25.00 24.37 -12.69
N MET A 169 -23.85 24.60 -12.06
CA MET A 169 -22.58 24.00 -12.44
C MET A 169 -22.19 23.01 -11.35
N SER A 170 -21.90 21.76 -11.69
CA SER A 170 -21.43 20.80 -10.69
C SER A 170 -20.46 19.81 -11.29
N ASP A 171 -19.48 19.40 -10.50
CA ASP A 171 -18.46 18.42 -10.87
C ASP A 171 -18.39 17.31 -9.82
N ASN A 172 -18.17 16.09 -10.29
CA ASN A 172 -17.99 14.92 -9.44
C ASN A 172 -16.87 14.07 -10.03
N LEU A 173 -15.67 14.45 -9.62
CA LEU A 173 -14.41 13.97 -10.12
C LEU A 173 -13.98 12.71 -9.37
N SER A 174 -13.54 11.71 -10.14
CA SER A 174 -12.94 10.47 -9.66
C SER A 174 -11.70 10.16 -10.49
N ILE A 175 -10.54 10.05 -9.83
CA ILE A 175 -9.28 9.69 -10.49
C ILE A 175 -8.72 8.42 -9.85
N SER A 176 -8.61 7.35 -10.63
CA SER A 176 -8.12 6.05 -10.16
C SER A 176 -6.74 5.75 -10.72
N PHE A 177 -5.81 5.33 -9.86
CA PHE A 177 -4.51 4.76 -10.24
C PHE A 177 -4.49 3.27 -9.92
N PHE A 178 -3.98 2.44 -10.83
CA PHE A 178 -3.71 1.04 -10.59
C PHE A 178 -2.43 0.60 -11.30
N GLY A 179 -1.50 -0.02 -10.59
CA GLY A 179 -0.29 -0.55 -11.23
C GLY A 179 0.64 -1.37 -10.34
N PRO A 180 1.59 -2.09 -10.96
CA PRO A 180 2.69 -2.74 -10.25
C PRO A 180 3.59 -1.71 -9.54
N SER A 181 4.18 -2.14 -8.45
CA SER A 181 5.07 -1.33 -7.60
C SER A 181 6.32 -2.10 -7.19
N LEU A 182 7.41 -1.37 -7.05
CA LEU A 182 8.64 -1.77 -6.38
C LEU A 182 8.69 -1.04 -5.04
N VAL A 183 8.92 -1.77 -3.96
CA VAL A 183 8.88 -1.24 -2.59
C VAL A 183 10.19 -1.57 -1.89
N ASN A 184 10.81 -0.55 -1.33
CA ASN A 184 11.89 -0.70 -0.38
C ASN A 184 11.36 -0.51 1.06
N ARG A 185 11.83 -1.32 1.99
CA ARG A 185 11.59 -1.15 3.42
C ARG A 185 12.88 -1.12 4.22
N SER A 186 12.87 -0.30 5.26
CA SER A 186 13.91 -0.27 6.29
C SER A 186 13.24 -0.33 7.66
N SER A 187 13.53 -1.38 8.41
CA SER A 187 12.92 -1.63 9.72
C SER A 187 13.94 -1.46 10.84
N ASN A 188 13.48 -1.06 12.01
CA ASN A 188 14.29 -1.15 13.23
C ASN A 188 14.52 -2.63 13.66
N HIS A 189 15.40 -2.84 14.63
CA HIS A 189 15.87 -4.17 15.05
C HIS A 189 14.73 -5.15 15.42
N ASP A 190 13.71 -4.67 16.12
CA ASP A 190 12.53 -5.44 16.54
C ASP A 190 11.39 -5.44 15.50
N ARG A 191 11.60 -4.79 14.34
CA ARG A 191 10.64 -4.59 13.25
C ARG A 191 9.32 -3.95 13.69
N SER A 192 9.31 -3.23 14.82
CA SER A 192 8.13 -2.50 15.30
C SER A 192 7.87 -1.21 14.52
N ARG A 193 8.89 -0.67 13.84
CA ARG A 193 8.83 0.57 13.06
C ARG A 193 9.50 0.35 11.72
N THR A 194 8.79 0.65 10.64
CA THR A 194 9.28 0.40 9.28
C THR A 194 9.06 1.62 8.40
N PHE A 195 10.14 2.14 7.83
CA PHE A 195 10.08 3.12 6.74
C PHE A 195 9.86 2.41 5.42
N ILE A 196 9.00 2.99 4.57
CA ILE A 196 8.63 2.48 3.26
C ILE A 196 8.95 3.53 2.20
N ALA A 197 9.59 3.12 1.11
CA ALA A 197 9.71 3.89 -0.11
C ALA A 197 9.18 3.07 -1.28
N GLY A 198 8.27 3.63 -2.07
CA GLY A 198 7.61 2.92 -3.18
C GLY A 198 7.70 3.68 -4.49
N LEU A 199 7.85 2.93 -5.58
CA LEU A 199 7.71 3.41 -6.95
C LEU A 199 6.71 2.51 -7.67
N ALA A 200 5.68 3.10 -8.29
CA ALA A 200 4.71 2.37 -9.10
C ALA A 200 4.54 3.01 -10.48
N ILE A 201 4.22 2.19 -11.47
CA ILE A 201 3.84 2.60 -12.82
C ILE A 201 2.52 1.93 -13.16
N GLY A 202 1.57 2.63 -13.74
CA GLY A 202 0.23 2.09 -13.84
C GLY A 202 -0.74 2.86 -14.71
N TYR A 203 -1.93 2.31 -14.84
CA TYR A 203 -3.05 2.94 -15.51
C TYR A 203 -3.66 4.03 -14.61
N LEU A 204 -3.85 5.22 -15.17
CA LEU A 204 -4.47 6.35 -14.51
C LEU A 204 -5.76 6.72 -15.26
N SER A 205 -6.90 6.52 -14.61
CA SER A 205 -8.24 6.79 -15.15
C SER A 205 -8.80 8.08 -14.58
N TYR A 206 -9.40 8.87 -15.44
CA TYR A 206 -10.12 10.10 -15.11
C TYR A 206 -11.59 9.93 -15.47
N LEU A 207 -12.47 10.24 -14.53
CA LEU A 207 -13.91 10.28 -14.72
C LEU A 207 -14.45 11.51 -13.99
N ASP A 208 -15.16 12.36 -14.71
CA ASP A 208 -15.86 13.50 -14.13
C ASP A 208 -17.30 13.54 -14.63
N LYS A 209 -18.24 13.49 -13.70
CA LYS A 209 -19.67 13.68 -14.01
C LYS A 209 -19.99 15.16 -13.80
N LYS A 210 -20.14 15.88 -14.90
CA LYS A 210 -20.34 17.31 -14.92
C LYS A 210 -21.80 17.67 -15.20
N VAL A 211 -22.22 18.81 -14.68
CA VAL A 211 -23.44 19.49 -15.08
C VAL A 211 -23.04 20.92 -15.38
N ILE A 212 -23.36 21.41 -16.56
CA ILE A 212 -23.29 22.84 -16.89
C ILE A 212 -24.61 23.15 -17.58
N ILE A 213 -25.62 23.51 -16.79
CA ILE A 213 -27.03 23.58 -17.19
C ILE A 213 -27.60 22.20 -17.56
N ASP A 214 -26.97 21.47 -18.49
CA ASP A 214 -27.29 20.11 -18.89
C ASP A 214 -26.15 19.14 -18.46
N PRO A 215 -26.47 17.86 -18.13
CA PRO A 215 -25.49 16.89 -17.63
C PRO A 215 -24.65 16.26 -18.75
N PHE A 216 -23.37 16.01 -18.48
CA PHE A 216 -22.47 15.26 -19.36
C PHE A 216 -21.34 14.59 -18.56
N THR A 217 -20.70 13.59 -19.14
CA THR A 217 -19.60 12.85 -18.52
C THR A 217 -18.32 13.03 -19.32
N VAL A 218 -17.23 13.34 -18.64
CA VAL A 218 -15.90 13.42 -19.21
C VAL A 218 -15.07 12.23 -18.72
N THR A 219 -14.49 11.49 -19.64
CA THR A 219 -13.60 10.37 -19.33
C THR A 219 -12.26 10.52 -20.04
N GLY A 220 -11.20 10.03 -19.43
CA GLY A 220 -9.86 10.01 -20.00
C GLY A 220 -9.00 8.96 -19.33
N SER A 221 -7.91 8.57 -19.98
CA SER A 221 -6.93 7.72 -19.35
C SER A 221 -5.53 7.92 -19.88
N THR A 222 -4.54 7.63 -19.04
CA THR A 222 -3.12 7.76 -19.38
C THR A 222 -2.29 6.79 -18.56
N LEU A 223 -0.99 6.73 -18.88
CA LEU A 223 0.00 6.07 -18.05
C LEU A 223 0.40 7.03 -16.92
N GLY A 224 0.45 6.52 -15.70
CA GLY A 224 0.83 7.27 -14.51
C GLY A 224 2.02 6.67 -13.78
N LEU A 225 2.69 7.51 -12.99
CA LEU A 225 3.73 7.13 -12.04
C LEU A 225 3.28 7.49 -10.63
N SER A 226 3.67 6.70 -9.64
CA SER A 226 3.47 6.99 -8.23
C SER A 226 4.77 6.83 -7.46
N PHE A 227 5.10 7.83 -6.64
CA PHE A 227 6.18 7.80 -5.66
C PHE A 227 5.55 7.81 -4.28
N GLU A 228 6.03 6.95 -3.39
CA GLU A 228 5.49 6.79 -2.04
C GLU A 228 6.61 6.89 -1.01
N GLY A 229 6.35 7.64 0.06
CA GLY A 229 7.09 7.56 1.32
C GLY A 229 6.13 7.24 2.45
N GLY A 230 6.47 6.27 3.30
CA GLY A 230 5.60 5.80 4.36
C GLY A 230 6.33 5.43 5.64
N TYR A 231 5.58 5.42 6.73
CA TYR A 231 6.06 5.02 8.05
C TYR A 231 5.01 4.16 8.74
N ASP A 232 5.33 2.88 8.94
CA ASP A 232 4.47 1.88 9.56
C ASP A 232 4.91 1.62 11.01
N ILE A 233 3.93 1.58 11.91
CA ILE A 233 4.08 1.26 13.33
C ILE A 233 3.32 -0.04 13.59
N LYS A 234 4.04 -1.10 13.92
CA LYS A 234 3.48 -2.40 14.33
C LYS A 234 2.84 -2.23 15.71
N LEU A 235 1.63 -2.76 15.86
CA LEU A 235 0.90 -2.78 17.11
C LEU A 235 1.06 -4.18 17.73
N LYS A 236 0.01 -4.99 17.71
CA LYS A 236 0.02 -6.37 18.22
C LYS A 236 -0.07 -7.37 17.08
N GLY A 237 0.70 -8.45 17.17
CA GLY A 237 0.71 -9.51 16.17
C GLY A 237 1.09 -8.95 14.79
N ASN A 238 0.26 -9.24 13.79
CA ASN A 238 0.52 -8.91 12.39
C ASN A 238 -0.09 -7.57 11.97
N SER A 239 -0.60 -6.78 12.91
CA SER A 239 -1.35 -5.55 12.64
C SER A 239 -0.52 -4.31 12.97
N GLY A 240 -0.79 -3.22 12.25
CA GLY A 240 -0.15 -1.93 12.45
C GLY A 240 -0.98 -0.75 11.91
N ILE A 241 -0.48 0.45 12.15
CA ILE A 241 -0.97 1.70 11.56
C ILE A 241 0.17 2.29 10.74
N GLY A 242 -0.13 2.91 9.61
CA GLY A 242 0.88 3.59 8.80
C GLY A 242 0.43 4.97 8.36
N PHE A 243 1.41 5.87 8.28
CA PHE A 243 1.30 7.18 7.66
C PHE A 243 1.99 7.15 6.30
N GLN A 244 1.44 7.83 5.30
CA GLN A 244 1.93 7.75 3.94
C GLN A 244 1.72 9.05 3.20
N ILE A 245 2.76 9.47 2.48
CA ILE A 245 2.69 10.54 1.49
C ILE A 245 2.91 9.89 0.12
N SER A 246 2.04 10.19 -0.85
CA SER A 246 2.20 9.71 -2.21
C SER A 246 2.09 10.86 -3.20
N TYR A 247 3.02 10.91 -4.14
CA TYR A 247 2.94 11.77 -5.31
C TYR A 247 2.53 10.92 -6.51
N ILE A 248 1.39 11.24 -7.12
CA ILE A 248 0.90 10.56 -8.33
C ILE A 248 1.01 11.56 -9.48
N SER A 249 1.54 11.09 -10.60
CA SER A 249 1.86 11.89 -11.77
C SER A 249 1.29 11.28 -13.04
N GLY A 250 0.67 12.09 -13.88
CA GLY A 250 0.18 11.69 -15.19
C GLY A 250 -0.32 12.90 -15.98
N LEU A 251 -0.29 12.79 -17.32
CA LEU A 251 -0.73 13.81 -18.25
C LEU A 251 -1.72 13.19 -19.23
N LEU A 252 -2.90 13.79 -19.35
CA LEU A 252 -3.92 13.38 -20.32
C LEU A 252 -3.81 14.21 -21.59
N SER A 253 -3.84 13.51 -22.74
CA SER A 253 -3.80 14.11 -24.07
C SER A 253 -5.16 14.13 -24.77
N GLU A 254 -6.14 13.41 -24.25
CA GLU A 254 -7.48 13.34 -24.84
C GLU A 254 -8.56 13.06 -23.79
N PHE A 255 -9.77 13.52 -24.12
CA PHE A 255 -10.99 13.26 -23.39
C PHE A 255 -12.06 12.68 -24.30
N ILE A 256 -12.94 11.87 -23.72
CA ILE A 256 -14.20 11.45 -24.31
C ILE A 256 -15.31 12.14 -23.53
N ILE A 257 -16.12 12.93 -24.23
CA ILE A 257 -17.28 13.65 -23.70
C ILE A 257 -18.54 12.89 -24.12
N ASP A 258 -19.37 12.53 -23.15
CA ASP A 258 -20.62 11.80 -23.32
C ASP A 258 -21.78 12.61 -22.72
N ASP A 259 -22.63 13.17 -23.58
CA ASP A 259 -23.82 13.94 -23.17
C ASP A 259 -25.09 13.05 -23.02
N GLY A 260 -24.92 11.72 -23.07
CA GLY A 260 -26.00 10.74 -23.04
C GLY A 260 -26.67 10.49 -24.39
N LYS A 261 -26.36 11.29 -25.42
CA LYS A 261 -26.85 11.11 -26.80
C LYS A 261 -25.72 10.81 -27.78
N THR A 262 -24.58 11.44 -27.58
CA THR A 262 -23.40 11.41 -28.43
C THR A 262 -22.14 11.22 -27.60
N LYS A 263 -21.12 10.63 -28.22
CA LYS A 263 -19.78 10.49 -27.65
C LYS A 263 -18.78 11.14 -28.58
N GLU A 264 -18.11 12.16 -28.09
CA GLU A 264 -17.13 12.91 -28.87
C GLU A 264 -15.75 12.79 -28.23
N THR A 265 -14.72 12.56 -29.05
CA THR A 265 -13.33 12.55 -28.59
C THR A 265 -12.72 13.92 -28.84
N MET A 266 -12.37 14.61 -27.77
CA MET A 266 -11.63 15.87 -27.81
C MET A 266 -10.15 15.58 -27.56
N LYS A 267 -9.30 15.87 -28.54
CA LYS A 267 -7.84 15.79 -28.39
C LYS A 267 -7.27 17.17 -28.08
N PHE A 268 -6.39 17.25 -27.11
CA PHE A 268 -5.70 18.49 -26.82
C PHE A 268 -4.72 18.85 -27.97
N PRO A 269 -4.55 20.14 -28.27
CA PRO A 269 -3.50 20.61 -29.17
C PRO A 269 -2.12 20.11 -28.75
N LYS A 270 -1.19 20.00 -29.70
CA LYS A 270 0.19 19.58 -29.38
C LYS A 270 0.80 20.51 -28.32
N GLY A 271 1.29 19.91 -27.23
CA GLY A 271 1.91 20.63 -26.11
C GLY A 271 0.93 21.05 -25.01
N GLN A 272 -0.37 20.85 -25.20
CA GLN A 272 -1.38 21.03 -24.15
C GLN A 272 -1.81 19.67 -23.59
N PHE A 273 -1.97 19.61 -22.26
CA PHE A 273 -2.34 18.41 -21.54
C PHE A 273 -3.15 18.78 -20.31
N GLU A 274 -4.07 17.91 -19.92
CA GLU A 274 -4.66 17.99 -18.59
C GLU A 274 -3.72 17.29 -17.58
N SER A 275 -3.34 18.02 -16.53
CA SER A 275 -2.45 17.50 -15.49
C SER A 275 -3.23 16.74 -14.43
N LEU A 276 -2.82 15.49 -14.17
CA LEU A 276 -3.35 14.66 -13.09
C LEU A 276 -2.39 14.56 -11.90
N HIS A 277 -1.43 15.48 -11.80
CA HIS A 277 -0.47 15.50 -10.70
C HIS A 277 -1.18 15.76 -9.37
N ARG A 278 -0.94 14.92 -8.36
CA ARG A 278 -1.49 15.11 -7.01
C ARG A 278 -0.55 14.63 -5.92
N ILE A 279 -0.71 15.21 -4.73
CA ILE A 279 -0.10 14.75 -3.49
C ILE A 279 -1.20 14.23 -2.58
N ASP A 280 -1.02 13.03 -2.06
CA ASP A 280 -1.94 12.30 -1.20
C ASP A 280 -1.30 12.14 0.20
N PHE A 281 -1.98 12.60 1.25
CA PHE A 281 -1.60 12.42 2.65
C PHE A 281 -2.54 11.42 3.31
N SER A 282 -2.01 10.30 3.78
CA SER A 282 -2.83 9.15 4.21
C SER A 282 -2.46 8.67 5.60
N ILE A 283 -3.48 8.18 6.30
CA ILE A 283 -3.34 7.27 7.44
C ILE A 283 -4.07 5.98 7.11
N GLY A 284 -3.61 4.84 7.64
CA GLY A 284 -4.28 3.60 7.36
C GLY A 284 -3.82 2.42 8.19
N TYR A 285 -4.53 1.32 8.00
CA TYR A 285 -4.22 0.04 8.61
C TYR A 285 -3.13 -0.70 7.82
N ARG A 286 -2.31 -1.47 8.53
CA ARG A 286 -1.24 -2.32 7.98
C ARG A 286 -1.41 -3.73 8.50
N PHE A 287 -1.24 -4.70 7.61
CA PHE A 287 -1.15 -6.11 7.95
C PHE A 287 0.09 -6.73 7.33
N VAL A 288 0.90 -7.41 8.13
CA VAL A 288 2.23 -7.87 7.75
C VAL A 288 2.37 -9.35 8.16
N ARG A 289 2.74 -10.25 7.23
CA ARG A 289 2.77 -11.71 7.46
C ARG A 289 3.87 -12.40 6.67
#